data_AF-A0A2N9W3E7-F1
#
_entry.id   AF-A0A2N9W3E7-F1
#
_cell.length_a   1.000
_cell.length_b   1.000
_cell.length_c   1.000
_cell.angle_alpha   90.00
_cell.angle_beta   90.00
_cell.angle_gamma   90.00
#
_symmetry.space_group_name_H-M   'P 1'
#
loop_
_entity.id
_entity.type
_entity.pdbx_description
1 polymer ?
#
loop_
_entity_poly.entity_id
_entity_poly.type
_entity_poly.pdbx_seq_one_letter_code
_entity_poly.pdbx_strand_id
1 'polypeptide(L)'
;MRLMGLRQLARIFVGVALTLFVYGYGASAKDMRVADLKVHTHIHGLAVDRNDPSQLLVATHHGLFRVTGDGNAKLISVVQDFMGFTPDPSDPNSLFASGHPAGGGNLGFHLHG
;
A
#
# COMPACT_ATOMS: atom_id res chain seq x y z
N MET A 1 32.41 -16.34 -34.42
CA MET A 1 31.29 -15.76 -33.65
C MET A 1 30.31 -15.13 -34.63
N ARG A 2 29.08 -15.64 -34.73
CA ARG A 2 28.07 -15.12 -35.67
C ARG A 2 27.38 -13.93 -35.01
N LEU A 3 27.52 -12.73 -35.61
CA LEU A 3 26.91 -11.51 -35.10
C LEU A 3 25.38 -11.66 -35.11
N MET A 4 24.74 -11.44 -33.97
CA MET A 4 23.29 -11.64 -33.84
C MET A 4 22.53 -10.52 -34.57
N GLY A 5 21.52 -10.87 -35.35
CA GLY A 5 20.79 -9.90 -36.18
C GLY A 5 19.88 -8.98 -35.33
N LEU A 6 19.67 -7.74 -35.78
CA LEU A 6 18.85 -6.72 -35.08
C LEU A 6 17.45 -7.21 -34.67
N ARG A 7 16.86 -8.15 -35.44
CA ARG A 7 15.56 -8.77 -35.16
C ARG A 7 15.60 -9.75 -33.98
N GLN A 8 16.74 -10.40 -33.72
CA GLN A 8 16.93 -11.25 -32.55
C GLN A 8 17.15 -10.40 -31.29
N LEU A 9 17.87 -9.28 -31.39
CA LEU A 9 18.04 -8.33 -30.29
C LEU A 9 16.70 -7.74 -29.83
N ALA A 10 15.85 -7.33 -30.78
CA ALA A 10 14.51 -6.81 -30.46
C ALA A 10 13.61 -7.84 -29.74
N ARG A 11 13.68 -9.12 -30.14
CA ARG A 11 12.90 -10.20 -29.49
C ARG A 11 13.35 -10.46 -28.06
N ILE A 12 14.66 -10.44 -27.81
CA ILE A 12 15.20 -10.59 -26.45
C ILE A 12 14.79 -9.40 -25.60
N PHE A 13 14.85 -8.18 -26.13
CA PHE A 13 14.47 -6.97 -25.41
C PHE A 13 12.99 -6.98 -25.01
N VAL A 14 12.09 -7.36 -25.92
CA VAL A 14 10.65 -7.51 -25.64
C VAL A 14 10.40 -8.61 -24.61
N GLY A 15 11.09 -9.75 -24.70
CA GLY A 15 10.96 -10.85 -23.74
C GLY A 15 11.44 -10.49 -22.32
N VAL A 16 12.54 -9.73 -22.21
CA VAL A 16 13.05 -9.24 -20.93
C VAL A 16 12.11 -8.20 -20.32
N ALA A 17 11.61 -7.26 -21.13
CA ALA A 17 10.66 -6.26 -20.67
C ALA A 17 9.34 -6.87 -20.17
N LEU A 18 8.81 -7.89 -20.85
CA LEU A 18 7.62 -8.63 -20.42
C LEU A 18 7.85 -9.38 -19.10
N THR A 19 9.00 -10.03 -18.95
CA THR A 19 9.35 -10.74 -17.71
C THR A 19 9.48 -9.77 -16.54
N LEU A 20 10.15 -8.63 -16.73
CA LEU A 20 10.29 -7.60 -15.70
C LEU A 20 8.95 -6.96 -15.33
N PHE A 21 8.07 -6.74 -16.29
CA PHE A 21 6.72 -6.22 -16.05
C PHE A 21 5.87 -7.18 -15.22
N VAL A 22 5.89 -8.48 -15.53
CA VAL A 22 5.19 -9.52 -14.78
C VAL A 22 5.73 -9.63 -13.34
N TYR A 23 7.06 -9.58 -13.16
CA TYR A 23 7.66 -9.67 -11.84
C TYR A 23 7.43 -8.41 -10.99
N GLY A 24 7.43 -7.23 -11.61
CA GLY A 24 7.19 -5.95 -10.93
C GLY A 24 5.74 -5.77 -10.46
N TYR A 25 4.76 -6.33 -11.17
CA TYR A 25 3.35 -6.28 -10.76
C TYR A 25 2.98 -7.25 -9.64
N GLY A 26 3.75 -8.32 -9.45
CA GLY A 26 3.43 -9.42 -8.52
C GLY A 26 3.84 -9.19 -7.06
N ALA A 27 4.56 -8.11 -6.75
CA ALA A 27 4.95 -7.77 -5.38
C ALA A 27 3.76 -7.16 -4.61
N SER A 28 2.71 -7.96 -4.40
CA SER A 28 1.66 -7.62 -3.44
C SER A 28 2.30 -7.52 -2.06
N ALA A 29 2.02 -6.42 -1.34
CA ALA A 29 2.31 -6.34 0.07
C ALA A 29 1.79 -7.61 0.76
N LYS A 30 2.64 -8.27 1.55
CA LYS A 30 2.32 -9.53 2.19
C LYS A 30 1.13 -9.32 3.12
N ASP A 31 0.00 -9.94 2.81
CA ASP A 31 -1.17 -9.93 3.69
C ASP A 31 -0.77 -10.50 5.05
N MET A 32 -1.21 -9.83 6.11
CA MET A 32 -0.96 -10.26 7.49
C MET A 32 -2.28 -10.38 8.25
N ARG A 33 -2.28 -11.12 9.35
CA ARG A 33 -3.46 -11.17 10.22
C ARG A 33 -3.53 -9.91 11.06
N VAL A 34 -4.74 -9.38 11.29
CA VAL A 34 -4.93 -8.27 12.25
C VAL A 34 -4.49 -8.63 13.67
N ALA A 35 -4.53 -9.91 14.02
CA ALA A 35 -4.00 -10.42 15.29
C ALA A 35 -2.48 -10.19 15.40
N ASP A 36 -1.74 -10.46 14.33
CA ASP A 36 -0.30 -10.23 14.29
C ASP A 36 0.00 -8.73 14.28
N LEU A 37 -0.78 -7.94 13.52
CA LEU A 37 -0.63 -6.48 13.47
C LEU A 37 -0.69 -5.88 14.88
N LYS A 38 -1.68 -6.25 15.69
CA LYS A 38 -1.86 -5.74 17.06
C LYS A 38 -0.72 -6.07 18.02
N VAL A 39 0.05 -7.12 17.75
CA VAL A 39 1.20 -7.52 18.59
C VAL A 39 2.46 -6.73 18.23
N HIS A 40 2.58 -6.28 16.98
CA HIS A 40 3.80 -5.67 16.46
C HIS A 40 3.71 -4.14 16.34
N THR A 41 2.54 -3.54 16.53
CA THR A 41 2.36 -2.09 16.43
C THR A 41 1.16 -1.58 17.22
N HIS A 42 1.09 -0.27 17.39
CA HIS A 42 -0.04 0.41 18.00
C HIS A 42 -1.05 0.83 16.93
N ILE A 43 -2.33 0.77 17.31
CA ILE A 43 -3.42 1.30 16.49
C ILE A 43 -3.67 2.75 16.92
N HIS A 44 -3.55 3.67 15.95
CA HIS A 44 -3.73 5.11 16.17
C HIS A 44 -5.00 5.67 15.52
N GLY A 45 -5.66 4.87 14.68
CA GLY A 45 -6.92 5.25 14.06
C GLY A 45 -7.67 4.03 13.52
N LEU A 46 -9.00 4.09 13.60
CA LEU A 46 -9.92 3.09 13.08
C LEU A 46 -11.12 3.78 12.42
N ALA A 47 -11.45 3.37 11.21
CA ALA A 47 -12.68 3.79 10.52
C ALA A 47 -13.23 2.64 9.68
N VAL A 48 -14.53 2.67 9.40
CA VAL A 48 -15.13 1.81 8.37
C VAL A 48 -14.74 2.37 6.99
N ASP A 49 -14.34 1.50 6.06
CA ASP A 49 -14.07 1.93 4.68
C ASP A 49 -15.39 2.39 4.03
N ARG A 50 -15.42 3.63 3.53
CA ARG A 50 -16.62 4.22 2.93
C ARG A 50 -16.95 3.62 1.57
N ASN A 51 -15.97 3.03 0.89
CA ASN A 51 -16.16 2.34 -0.38
C ASN A 51 -16.65 0.91 -0.18
N ASP A 52 -16.29 0.27 0.93
CA ASP A 52 -16.73 -1.07 1.30
C ASP A 52 -16.92 -1.18 2.83
N PRO A 53 -18.17 -1.03 3.33
CA PRO A 53 -18.46 -1.07 4.75
C PRO A 53 -18.15 -2.40 5.45
N SER A 54 -17.83 -3.47 4.70
CA SER A 54 -17.38 -4.74 5.27
C SER A 54 -15.91 -4.72 5.72
N GLN A 55 -15.21 -3.60 5.48
CA GLN A 55 -13.78 -3.45 5.73
C GLN A 55 -13.49 -2.29 6.68
N LEU A 56 -12.36 -2.38 7.36
CA LEU A 56 -11.85 -1.35 8.26
C LEU A 56 -10.55 -0.77 7.74
N LEU A 57 -10.37 0.53 7.94
CA LEU A 57 -9.10 1.24 7.79
C LEU A 57 -8.43 1.37 9.16
N VAL A 58 -7.16 0.98 9.25
CA VAL A 58 -6.39 0.88 10.50
C VAL A 58 -5.05 1.57 10.36
N ALA A 59 -4.85 2.70 11.05
CA ALA A 59 -3.59 3.44 11.05
C ALA A 59 -2.64 2.94 12.14
N THR A 60 -1.35 2.82 11.81
CA THR A 60 -0.31 2.27 12.68
C THR A 60 1.05 2.95 12.48
N HIS A 61 2.05 2.61 13.31
CA HIS A 61 3.44 3.05 13.09
C HIS A 61 4.06 2.54 11.78
N HIS A 62 3.43 1.55 11.12
CA HIS A 62 3.97 0.87 9.95
C HIS A 62 3.10 1.07 8.70
N GLY A 63 2.18 2.02 8.72
CA GLY A 63 1.30 2.29 7.60
C GLY A 63 -0.19 2.23 7.94
N LEU A 64 -0.99 2.48 6.91
CA LEU A 64 -2.43 2.30 6.88
C LEU A 64 -2.78 0.93 6.29
N PHE A 65 -3.55 0.15 7.04
CA PHE A 65 -4.00 -1.17 6.65
C PHE A 65 -5.50 -1.16 6.36
N ARG A 66 -5.90 -1.92 5.34
CA ARG A 66 -7.28 -2.30 5.08
C ARG A 66 -7.50 -3.70 5.63
N VAL A 67 -8.48 -3.85 6.51
CA VAL A 67 -8.77 -5.09 7.22
C VAL A 67 -10.15 -5.60 6.83
N THR A 68 -10.22 -6.82 6.30
CA THR A 68 -11.47 -7.49 5.92
C THR A 68 -12.13 -8.18 7.12
N GLY A 69 -13.42 -8.51 7.01
CA GLY A 69 -14.18 -9.16 8.10
C GLY A 69 -13.64 -10.54 8.53
N ASP A 70 -12.88 -11.21 7.67
CA ASP A 70 -12.16 -12.45 8.01
C ASP A 70 -10.86 -12.17 8.80
N GLY A 71 -10.48 -10.90 9.00
CA GLY A 71 -9.33 -10.42 9.74
C GLY A 71 -8.00 -10.40 8.98
N ASN A 72 -8.02 -10.54 7.64
CA ASN A 72 -6.86 -10.26 6.81
C ASN A 72 -6.61 -8.75 6.74
N ALA A 73 -5.36 -8.34 6.91
CA ALA A 73 -4.92 -6.95 6.93
C ALA A 73 -3.91 -6.74 5.79
N LYS A 74 -4.25 -5.84 4.88
CA LYS A 74 -3.44 -5.48 3.71
C LYS A 74 -2.91 -4.06 3.87
N LEU A 75 -1.61 -3.87 3.70
CA LEU A 75 -1.02 -2.52 3.67
C LEU A 75 -1.46 -1.80 2.39
N ILE A 76 -2.02 -0.60 2.55
CA ILE A 76 -2.55 0.23 1.43
C ILE A 76 -1.90 1.61 1.34
N SER A 77 -0.87 1.86 2.14
CA SER A 77 -0.07 3.08 2.07
C SER A 77 1.42 2.75 1.97
N VAL A 78 2.24 3.77 1.79
CA VAL A 78 3.66 3.68 2.15
C VAL A 78 3.82 3.31 3.63
N VAL A 79 4.94 2.68 3.98
CA VAL A 79 5.29 2.44 5.39
C VAL A 79 5.69 3.78 6.01
N GLN A 80 4.87 4.26 6.93
CA GLN A 80 5.08 5.52 7.62
C GLN A 80 4.46 5.46 9.02
N ASP A 81 5.02 6.24 9.94
CA ASP A 81 4.50 6.37 11.29
C ASP A 81 3.23 7.22 11.30
N PHE A 82 2.06 6.59 11.20
CA PHE A 82 0.77 7.27 11.29
C PHE A 82 0.25 7.33 12.72
N MET A 83 -0.10 8.53 13.16
CA MET A 83 -0.67 8.80 14.49
C MET A 83 -2.17 9.08 14.46
N GLY A 84 -2.79 9.04 13.28
CA GLY A 84 -4.23 9.21 13.11
C GLY A 84 -4.58 9.58 11.67
N PHE A 85 -5.87 9.55 11.36
CA PHE A 85 -6.38 10.05 10.09
C PHE A 85 -7.83 10.51 10.20
N THR A 86 -8.30 11.22 9.19
CA THR A 86 -9.69 11.64 9.01
C THR A 86 -10.06 11.51 7.53
N PRO A 87 -11.16 10.82 7.19
CA PRO A 87 -11.64 10.77 5.81
C PRO A 87 -12.05 12.14 5.29
N ASP A 88 -11.76 12.42 4.03
CA ASP A 88 -12.29 13.59 3.35
C ASP A 88 -13.81 13.43 3.16
N PRO A 89 -14.67 14.31 3.70
CA PRO A 89 -16.11 14.16 3.56
C PRO A 89 -16.56 14.23 2.09
N SER A 90 -15.83 14.94 1.23
CA SER A 90 -16.17 15.18 -0.17
C SER A 90 -15.68 14.09 -1.14
N ASP A 91 -14.69 13.29 -0.75
CA ASP A 91 -14.13 12.20 -1.57
C ASP A 91 -13.84 10.95 -0.71
N PRO A 92 -14.54 9.83 -0.93
CA PRO A 92 -14.32 8.60 -0.15
C PRO A 92 -12.95 7.95 -0.37
N ASN A 93 -12.20 8.34 -1.41
CA ASN A 93 -10.86 7.80 -1.70
C ASN A 93 -9.73 8.63 -1.10
N SER A 94 -10.06 9.76 -0.47
CA SER A 94 -9.12 10.70 0.12
C SER A 94 -9.16 10.63 1.64
N LEU A 95 -7.98 10.57 2.24
CA LEU A 95 -7.79 10.62 3.69
C LEU A 95 -6.74 11.66 4.04
N PHE A 96 -6.95 12.41 5.12
CA PHE A 96 -5.94 13.27 5.73
C PHE A 96 -5.34 12.56 6.92
N ALA A 97 -4.02 12.41 6.96
CA ALA A 97 -3.36 11.63 8.00
C ALA A 97 -2.20 12.38 8.68
N SER A 98 -2.09 12.25 10.00
CA SER A 98 -1.00 12.82 10.79
C SER A 98 0.02 11.74 11.15
N GLY A 99 1.24 12.16 11.46
CA GLY A 99 2.30 11.20 11.74
C GLY A 99 3.68 11.82 11.91
N HIS A 100 4.69 10.95 11.95
CA HIS A 100 6.10 11.32 11.95
C HIS A 100 6.78 10.80 10.67
N PRO A 101 6.62 11.49 9.52
CA PRO A 101 7.37 11.14 8.33
C PRO A 101 8.87 11.19 8.62
N ALA A 102 9.67 10.31 8.00
CA ALA A 102 11.12 10.31 8.16
C ALA A 102 11.79 11.64 7.76
N GLY A 103 11.15 12.42 6.86
CA GLY A 103 11.58 13.77 6.48
C GLY A 103 11.08 14.91 7.39
N GLY A 104 10.32 14.60 8.45
CA GLY A 104 9.59 15.56 9.28
C GLY A 104 8.28 16.06 8.63
N GLY A 105 7.40 16.64 9.44
CA GLY A 105 6.12 17.22 9.03
C GLY A 105 4.92 16.64 9.77
N ASN A 106 4.31 17.42 10.67
CA ASN A 106 3.14 17.01 11.45
C ASN A 106 1.81 17.32 10.73
N LEU A 107 1.85 17.64 9.44
CA LEU A 107 0.70 18.14 8.69
C LEU A 107 0.26 17.15 7.62
N GLY A 108 -1.06 16.96 7.58
CA GLY A 108 -1.82 16.03 6.76
C GLY A 108 -1.25 15.75 5.37
N PHE A 109 -1.02 14.48 5.05
CA PHE A 109 -0.81 14.06 3.67
C PHE A 109 -2.06 13.37 3.11
N HIS A 110 -2.27 13.52 1.81
CA HIS A 110 -3.40 12.98 1.07
C HIS A 110 -3.04 11.56 0.60
N LEU A 111 -3.78 10.56 1.07
CA LEU A 111 -3.68 9.19 0.59
C LEU A 111 -4.75 8.96 -0.47
N HIS A 112 -4.35 8.46 -1.65
CA HIS A 112 -5.27 7.90 -2.64
C HIS A 112 -5.32 6.38 -2.47
N GLY A 113 -6.54 5.84 -2.38
CA GLY A 113 -6.82 4.40 -2.22
C GLY A 113 -6.77 3.56 -3.49
#